data_AF-A0A7C5J434-F1
#
_entry.id   AF-A0A7C5J434-F1
#
_cell.length_a   1.000
_cell.length_b   1.000
_cell.length_c   1.000
_cell.angle_alpha   90.00
_cell.angle_beta   90.00
_cell.angle_gamma   90.00
#
_symmetry.space_group_name_H-M   'P 1'
#
loop_
_entity.id
_entity.type
_entity.pdbx_description
1 polymer ?
#
loop_
_entity_poly.entity_id
_entity_poly.type
_entity_poly.pdbx_seq_one_letter_code
_entity_poly.pdbx_strand_id
1 'polypeptide(L)'
;MMDSVFVALAPILVVSLGGLLLMLTEVLAKRRTDTSGPSSDLALGSFIALMAGAVVALALWFVGPDKLGGAKLAAPYLVVDRFTLFFDFVLCLGGGLTCLLAGGYLPEHKLDRGEFYPLIIFSTVGAMILAAAGDLLSLFIGLETMSLGVYAMVG
;
A
#
# COMPACT_ATOMS: atom_id res chain seq x y z
N MET A 1 -19.20 10.33 -14.24
CA MET A 1 -19.41 8.93 -13.76
C MET A 1 -18.09 8.18 -13.60
N MET A 2 -17.13 8.32 -14.53
CA MET A 2 -15.77 7.76 -14.36
C MET A 2 -14.99 8.41 -13.21
N ASP A 3 -15.11 9.72 -13.02
CA ASP A 3 -14.36 10.46 -11.98
C ASP A 3 -14.67 9.95 -10.56
N SER A 4 -15.92 9.59 -10.29
CA SER A 4 -16.34 9.06 -8.99
C SER A 4 -15.78 7.68 -8.67
N VAL A 5 -15.41 6.89 -9.69
CA VAL A 5 -14.78 5.58 -9.50
C VAL A 5 -13.33 5.75 -9.06
N PHE A 6 -12.59 6.64 -9.74
CA PHE A 6 -11.21 6.96 -9.37
C PHE A 6 -11.12 7.54 -7.96
N VAL A 7 -12.09 8.37 -7.55
CA VAL A 7 -12.15 8.90 -6.18
C VAL A 7 -12.40 7.79 -5.16
N ALA A 8 -13.27 6.82 -5.46
CA ALA A 8 -13.52 5.70 -4.55
C ALA A 8 -12.29 4.77 -4.39
N LEU A 9 -11.56 4.54 -5.47
CA LEU A 9 -10.34 3.70 -5.48
C LEU A 9 -9.06 4.48 -5.13
N ALA A 10 -9.19 5.76 -4.78
CA ALA A 10 -8.05 6.64 -4.54
C ALA A 10 -7.05 6.11 -3.50
N PRO A 11 -7.44 5.50 -2.36
CA PRO A 11 -6.48 4.97 -1.38
C PRO A 11 -5.56 3.91 -2.01
N ILE A 12 -6.13 2.93 -2.70
CA ILE A 12 -5.39 1.83 -3.37
C ILE A 12 -4.49 2.40 -4.49
N LEU A 13 -4.99 3.37 -5.26
CA LEU A 13 -4.24 4.00 -6.34
C LEU A 13 -3.04 4.81 -5.82
N VAL A 14 -3.22 5.57 -4.75
CA VAL A 14 -2.14 6.36 -4.13
C VAL A 14 -1.05 5.43 -3.59
N VAL A 15 -1.42 4.36 -2.90
CA VAL A 15 -0.44 3.41 -2.32
C VAL A 15 0.29 2.63 -3.42
N SER A 16 -0.42 2.14 -4.43
CA SER A 16 0.20 1.40 -5.55
C SER A 16 1.12 2.28 -6.39
N LEU A 17 0.74 3.53 -6.68
CA LEU A 17 1.61 4.50 -7.33
C LEU A 17 2.85 4.82 -6.46
N GLY A 18 2.66 4.98 -5.15
CA GLY A 18 3.76 5.17 -4.22
C GLY A 18 4.76 4.00 -4.24
N GLY A 19 4.26 2.76 -4.24
CA GLY A 19 5.09 1.56 -4.36
C GLY A 19 5.86 1.47 -5.68
N LEU A 20 5.20 1.78 -6.81
CA LEU A 20 5.85 1.82 -8.13
C LEU A 20 6.94 2.90 -8.20
N LEU A 21 6.66 4.10 -7.69
CA LEU A 21 7.66 5.17 -7.64
C LEU A 21 8.84 4.77 -6.77
N LEU A 22 8.61 4.12 -5.63
CA LEU A 22 9.68 3.66 -4.77
C LEU A 22 10.55 2.58 -5.44
N MET A 23 9.95 1.61 -6.13
CA MET A 23 10.72 0.66 -6.94
C MET A 23 11.60 1.37 -7.97
N LEU A 24 11.05 2.36 -8.67
CA LEU A 24 11.83 3.14 -9.64
C LEU A 24 12.96 3.91 -8.98
N THR A 25 12.71 4.55 -7.83
CA THR A 25 13.76 5.25 -7.08
C THR A 25 14.85 4.30 -6.63
N GLU A 26 14.51 3.10 -6.16
CA GLU A 26 15.48 2.10 -5.73
C GLU A 26 16.33 1.60 -6.91
N VAL A 27 15.71 1.25 -8.04
CA VAL A 27 16.40 0.78 -9.25
C VAL A 27 17.37 1.84 -9.78
N LEU A 28 16.99 3.12 -9.72
CA LEU A 28 17.83 4.23 -10.15
C LEU A 28 18.91 4.59 -9.12
N ALA A 29 18.60 4.51 -7.82
CA ALA A 29 19.51 4.83 -6.72
C ALA A 29 20.60 3.78 -6.53
N LYS A 30 20.30 2.48 -6.79
CA LYS A 30 21.28 1.38 -6.75
C LYS A 30 22.48 1.58 -7.70
N ARG A 31 22.34 2.43 -8.72
CA ARG A 31 23.47 2.83 -9.60
C ARG A 31 24.42 3.84 -8.97
N ARG A 32 24.07 4.49 -7.84
CA ARG A 32 24.67 5.78 -7.47
C ARG A 32 25.73 5.78 -6.39
N THR A 33 25.76 4.96 -5.33
CA THR A 33 26.90 4.97 -4.38
C THR A 33 26.84 3.95 -3.24
N ASP A 34 28.02 3.40 -2.94
CA ASP A 34 28.46 2.82 -1.66
C ASP A 34 28.62 3.95 -0.61
N THR A 35 28.48 3.64 0.68
CA THR A 35 28.91 4.46 1.86
C THR A 35 27.95 5.40 2.65
N SER A 36 26.61 5.26 2.64
CA SER A 36 25.73 5.77 3.74
C SER A 36 24.32 5.17 3.63
N GLY A 37 23.76 4.65 4.73
CA GLY A 37 22.58 3.77 4.82
C GLY A 37 21.39 4.12 3.90
N PRO A 38 21.22 3.40 2.76
CA PRO A 38 20.12 3.59 1.80
C PRO A 38 18.72 3.24 2.35
N SER A 39 18.66 2.55 3.49
CA SER A 39 17.46 2.07 4.17
C SER A 39 16.57 3.18 4.73
N SER A 40 17.15 4.22 5.31
CA SER A 40 16.35 5.19 6.08
C SER A 40 15.51 6.09 5.19
N ASP A 41 16.04 6.48 4.02
CA ASP A 41 15.32 7.30 3.03
C ASP A 41 14.19 6.49 2.37
N LEU A 42 14.43 5.21 2.07
CA LEU A 42 13.41 4.31 1.53
C LEU A 42 12.32 4.00 2.58
N ALA A 43 12.71 3.79 3.83
CA ALA A 43 11.78 3.61 4.95
C ALA A 43 10.86 4.81 5.12
N LEU A 44 11.42 6.02 5.09
CA LEU A 44 10.65 7.27 5.19
C LEU A 44 9.73 7.44 3.97
N GLY A 45 10.24 7.18 2.77
CA GLY A 45 9.46 7.25 1.53
C GLY A 45 8.26 6.30 1.55
N SER A 46 8.45 5.07 2.01
CA SER A 46 7.37 4.08 2.15
C SER A 46 6.37 4.45 3.23
N PHE A 47 6.84 4.97 4.36
CA PHE A 47 5.97 5.50 5.40
C PHE A 47 5.08 6.64 4.85
N ILE A 48 5.66 7.60 4.12
CA ILE A 48 4.92 8.71 3.53
C ILE A 48 3.88 8.22 2.51
N ALA A 49 4.26 7.28 1.64
CA ALA A 49 3.34 6.71 0.65
C ALA A 49 2.13 6.02 1.31
N LEU A 50 2.38 5.22 2.36
CA LEU A 50 1.32 4.54 3.10
C LEU A 50 0.47 5.53 3.92
N MET A 51 1.08 6.56 4.52
CA MET A 51 0.33 7.61 5.22
C MET A 51 -0.53 8.46 4.28
N ALA A 52 -0.07 8.72 3.06
CA ALA A 52 -0.89 9.35 2.05
C ALA A 52 -2.14 8.50 1.74
N GLY A 53 -1.99 7.18 1.60
CA GLY A 53 -3.11 6.25 1.49
C GLY A 53 -4.07 6.29 2.67
N ALA A 54 -3.54 6.26 3.90
CA ALA A 54 -4.32 6.32 5.14
C ALA A 54 -5.12 7.63 5.25
N VAL A 55 -4.50 8.77 4.94
CA VAL A 55 -5.16 10.08 4.96
C VAL A 55 -6.28 10.16 3.93
N VAL A 56 -6.06 9.62 2.72
CA VAL A 56 -7.10 9.57 1.68
C VAL A 56 -8.26 8.66 2.10
N ALA A 57 -7.98 7.49 2.68
CA ALA A 57 -9.01 6.59 3.20
C ALA A 57 -9.85 7.28 4.29
N LEU A 58 -9.19 7.96 5.23
CA LEU A 58 -9.85 8.70 6.30
C LEU A 58 -10.70 9.87 5.76
N ALA A 59 -10.19 10.62 4.79
CA ALA A 59 -10.93 11.71 4.14
C ALA A 59 -12.20 11.20 3.46
N LEU A 60 -12.12 10.08 2.73
CA LEU A 60 -13.28 9.44 2.10
C LEU A 60 -14.30 8.93 3.12
N TRP A 61 -13.82 8.41 4.26
CA TRP A 61 -14.68 7.96 5.35
C TRP A 61 -15.54 9.11 5.91
N PHE A 62 -14.98 10.32 6.04
CA PHE A 62 -15.70 11.53 6.50
C PHE A 62 -16.67 12.08 5.45
N VAL A 63 -16.28 12.09 4.17
CA VAL A 63 -17.17 12.53 3.06
C VAL A 63 -18.40 11.62 2.97
N GLY A 64 -18.20 10.33 3.24
CA GLY A 64 -19.23 9.31 3.21
C GLY A 64 -19.24 8.60 1.85
N PRO A 65 -18.85 7.31 1.77
CA PRO A 65 -18.81 6.56 0.52
C PRO A 65 -20.20 6.44 -0.13
N ASP A 66 -21.28 6.51 0.64
CA ASP A 66 -22.67 6.46 0.18
C ASP A 66 -23.05 7.61 -0.78
N LYS A 67 -22.32 8.73 -0.71
CA LYS A 67 -22.52 9.91 -1.59
C LYS A 67 -21.76 9.80 -2.91
N LEU A 68 -20.80 8.89 -3.00
CA LEU A 68 -20.00 8.66 -4.20
C LEU A 68 -20.73 7.65 -5.08
N GLY A 69 -21.54 8.13 -6.03
CA GLY A 69 -22.27 7.28 -6.99
C GLY A 69 -21.38 6.32 -7.82
N GLY A 70 -20.06 6.53 -7.83
CA GLY A 70 -19.06 5.65 -8.45
C GLY A 70 -18.77 4.36 -7.69
N ALA A 71 -19.11 4.26 -6.39
CA ALA A 71 -18.94 3.02 -5.63
C ALA A 71 -19.76 1.84 -6.21
N LYS A 72 -20.85 2.15 -6.94
CA LYS A 72 -21.69 1.16 -7.62
C LYS A 72 -21.09 0.61 -8.92
N LEU A 73 -20.11 1.29 -9.52
CA LEU A 73 -19.48 0.86 -10.78
C LEU A 73 -18.33 -0.13 -10.57
N ALA A 74 -17.70 -0.11 -9.39
CA ALA A 74 -16.71 -1.13 -8.99
C ALA A 74 -17.38 -2.43 -8.48
N ALA A 75 -18.66 -2.35 -8.10
CA ALA A 75 -19.48 -3.52 -7.78
C ALA A 75 -19.79 -4.32 -9.06
N PRO A 76 -19.67 -5.66 -9.04
CA PRO A 76 -19.58 -6.52 -7.85
C PRO A 76 -18.16 -6.88 -7.38
N TYR A 77 -17.09 -6.45 -8.06
CA TYR A 77 -15.73 -6.93 -7.79
C TYR A 77 -15.07 -6.27 -6.57
N LEU A 78 -15.11 -4.94 -6.50
CA LEU A 78 -14.59 -4.16 -5.36
C LEU A 78 -15.70 -3.31 -4.76
N VAL A 79 -16.07 -3.63 -3.53
CA VAL A 79 -17.06 -2.90 -2.74
C VAL A 79 -16.30 -1.91 -1.87
N VAL A 80 -16.50 -0.62 -2.13
CA VAL A 80 -15.92 0.46 -1.32
C VAL A 80 -17.02 1.02 -0.42
N ASP A 81 -17.08 0.52 0.80
CA ASP A 81 -17.95 1.03 1.84
C ASP A 81 -17.13 1.62 3.00
N ARG A 82 -17.81 1.94 4.10
CA ARG A 82 -17.13 2.37 5.32
C ARG A 82 -16.16 1.29 5.77
N PHE A 83 -16.61 0.05 5.96
CA PHE A 83 -15.78 -1.05 6.45
C PHE A 83 -14.45 -1.16 5.68
N THR A 84 -14.47 -1.15 4.36
CA THR A 84 -13.27 -1.16 3.51
C THR A 84 -12.35 0.01 3.80
N LEU A 85 -12.87 1.25 3.86
CA LEU A 85 -12.06 2.44 4.14
C LEU A 85 -11.43 2.42 5.54
N PHE A 86 -12.08 1.81 6.53
CA PHE A 86 -11.49 1.62 7.86
C PHE A 86 -10.33 0.64 7.81
N PHE A 87 -10.48 -0.50 7.12
CA PHE A 87 -9.40 -1.46 6.96
C PHE A 87 -8.25 -0.90 6.14
N ASP A 88 -8.52 -0.15 5.06
CA ASP A 88 -7.50 0.56 4.29
C ASP A 88 -6.66 1.48 5.18
N PHE A 89 -7.30 2.24 6.06
CA PHE A 89 -6.61 3.09 7.04
C PHE A 89 -5.74 2.26 8.00
N VAL A 90 -6.28 1.20 8.60
CA VAL A 90 -5.56 0.36 9.56
C VAL A 90 -4.37 -0.34 8.91
N LEU A 91 -4.56 -0.88 7.69
CA LEU A 91 -3.52 -1.56 6.92
C LEU A 91 -2.40 -0.59 6.52
N CYS A 92 -2.75 0.60 6.04
CA CYS A 92 -1.77 1.63 5.71
C CYS A 92 -1.00 2.11 6.96
N LEU A 93 -1.69 2.26 8.10
CA LEU A 93 -1.05 2.60 9.36
C LEU A 93 -0.08 1.51 9.83
N GLY A 94 -0.52 0.26 9.82
CA GLY A 94 0.31 -0.89 10.19
C GLY A 94 1.52 -1.06 9.27
N GLY A 95 1.32 -0.99 7.96
CA GLY A 95 2.41 -1.05 6.97
C GLY A 95 3.39 0.10 7.14
N GLY A 96 2.90 1.34 7.35
CA GLY A 96 3.76 2.51 7.56
C GLY A 96 4.63 2.38 8.81
N LEU A 97 4.03 1.99 9.94
CA LEU A 97 4.79 1.77 11.18
C LEU A 97 5.80 0.63 11.03
N THR A 98 5.46 -0.42 10.27
CA THR A 98 6.38 -1.52 9.95
C THR A 98 7.58 -1.00 9.15
N CYS A 99 7.37 -0.14 8.15
CA CYS A 99 8.48 0.49 7.40
C CYS A 99 9.39 1.34 8.30
N LEU A 100 8.83 2.12 9.23
CA LEU A 100 9.64 2.91 10.17
C LEU A 100 10.49 2.04 11.09
N LEU A 101 9.92 0.95 11.62
CA LEU A 101 10.65 0.01 12.48
C LEU A 101 11.75 -0.72 11.68
N ALA A 102 11.42 -1.14 10.46
CA ALA A 102 12.34 -1.78 9.54
C ALA A 102 13.56 -0.89 9.21
N GLY A 103 13.35 0.42 9.07
CA GLY A 103 14.40 1.41 8.82
C GLY A 103 15.53 1.43 9.86
N GLY A 104 15.24 1.10 11.12
CA GLY A 104 16.26 0.94 12.16
C GLY A 104 16.76 -0.49 12.31
N TYR A 105 15.84 -1.46 12.25
CA TYR A 105 16.13 -2.87 12.53
C TYR A 105 17.02 -3.53 11.46
N LEU A 106 16.71 -3.34 10.17
CA LEU A 106 17.44 -4.01 9.07
C LEU A 106 18.92 -3.59 9.01
N PRO A 107 19.26 -2.29 9.11
CA PRO A 107 20.66 -1.86 9.09
C PRO A 107 21.46 -2.35 10.30
N GLU A 108 20.85 -2.34 11.49
CA GLU A 108 21.47 -2.84 12.72
C GLU A 108 21.87 -4.31 12.60
N HIS A 109 21.05 -5.11 11.90
CA HIS A 109 21.27 -6.54 11.71
C HIS A 109 21.99 -6.88 10.40
N LYS A 110 22.47 -5.88 9.63
CA LYS A 110 23.11 -6.06 8.30
C LYS A 110 22.24 -6.83 7.30
N LEU A 111 20.92 -6.64 7.40
CA LEU A 111 19.90 -7.23 6.52
C LEU A 111 19.28 -6.18 5.58
N ASP A 112 19.93 -5.04 5.40
CA ASP A 112 19.41 -3.94 4.59
C ASP A 112 19.29 -4.33 3.11
N ARG A 113 18.04 -4.54 2.68
CA ARG A 113 17.65 -4.79 1.29
C ARG A 113 16.61 -3.75 0.90
N GLY A 114 16.90 -2.94 -0.12
CA GLY A 114 15.98 -1.90 -0.59
C GLY A 114 14.61 -2.46 -1.01
N GLU A 115 14.60 -3.64 -1.63
CA GLU A 115 13.41 -4.33 -2.13
C GLU A 115 12.38 -4.66 -1.04
N PHE A 116 12.81 -4.69 0.22
CA PHE A 116 11.94 -4.95 1.36
C PHE A 116 10.79 -3.94 1.47
N TYR A 117 11.06 -2.66 1.24
CA TYR A 117 10.05 -1.61 1.41
C TYR A 117 8.98 -1.60 0.31
N PRO A 118 9.31 -1.72 -0.98
CA PRO A 118 8.32 -1.95 -2.02
C PRO A 118 7.49 -3.21 -1.80
N LEU A 119 8.10 -4.31 -1.33
CA LEU A 119 7.38 -5.55 -1.03
C LEU A 119 6.32 -5.34 0.07
N ILE A 120 6.64 -4.59 1.14
CA ILE A 120 5.64 -4.21 2.16
C ILE A 120 4.48 -3.45 1.53
N ILE A 121 4.77 -2.47 0.65
CA ILE A 121 3.73 -1.66 0.03
C ILE A 121 2.82 -2.54 -0.84
N PHE A 122 3.37 -3.40 -1.69
CA PHE A 122 2.56 -4.28 -2.54
C PHE A 122 1.79 -5.33 -1.74
N SER A 123 2.36 -5.86 -0.65
CA SER A 123 1.62 -6.72 0.27
C SER A 123 0.46 -5.97 0.93
N THR A 124 0.65 -4.69 1.28
CA THR A 124 -0.41 -3.84 1.84
C THR A 124 -1.50 -3.58 0.80
N VAL A 125 -1.15 -3.32 -0.47
CA VAL A 125 -2.11 -3.19 -1.58
C VAL A 125 -2.93 -4.48 -1.74
N GLY A 126 -2.29 -5.65 -1.68
CA GLY A 126 -3.00 -6.94 -1.72
C GLY A 126 -3.99 -7.08 -0.57
N ALA A 127 -3.61 -6.68 0.64
CA ALA A 127 -4.50 -6.68 1.81
C ALA A 127 -5.66 -5.67 1.69
N MET A 128 -5.45 -4.51 1.07
CA MET A 128 -6.52 -3.54 0.78
C MET A 128 -7.53 -4.10 -0.23
N ILE A 129 -7.03 -4.74 -1.31
CA ILE A 129 -7.89 -5.45 -2.28
C ILE A 129 -8.70 -6.54 -1.58
N LEU A 130 -8.08 -7.29 -0.67
CA LEU A 130 -8.76 -8.31 0.12
C LEU A 130 -9.89 -7.73 0.99
N ALA A 131 -9.66 -6.59 1.65
CA ALA A 131 -10.66 -5.89 2.46
C ALA A 131 -11.81 -5.28 1.64
N ALA A 132 -11.57 -4.99 0.36
CA ALA A 132 -12.54 -4.46 -0.59
C ALA A 132 -13.24 -5.54 -1.43
N ALA A 133 -12.86 -6.82 -1.30
CA ALA A 133 -13.32 -7.87 -2.20
C ALA A 133 -14.83 -8.12 -2.09
N GLY A 134 -15.54 -7.93 -3.22
CA GLY A 134 -16.97 -8.22 -3.36
C GLY A 134 -17.28 -9.61 -3.91
N ASP A 135 -16.29 -10.29 -4.49
CA ASP A 135 -16.41 -11.64 -5.05
C ASP A 135 -15.20 -12.53 -4.71
N LEU A 136 -15.37 -13.85 -4.88
CA LEU A 136 -14.32 -14.83 -4.55
C LEU A 136 -13.05 -14.67 -5.38
N LEU A 137 -13.17 -14.18 -6.62
CA LEU A 137 -12.00 -13.96 -7.47
C LEU A 137 -11.16 -12.79 -6.95
N SER A 138 -11.76 -11.65 -6.63
CA SER A 138 -11.03 -10.51 -6.05
C SER A 138 -10.43 -10.85 -4.69
N LEU A 139 -11.14 -11.65 -3.88
CA LEU A 139 -10.63 -12.16 -2.61
C LEU A 139 -9.36 -12.99 -2.84
N PHE A 140 -9.41 -13.96 -3.76
CA PHE A 140 -8.25 -14.80 -4.10
C PHE A 140 -7.08 -13.98 -4.61
N ILE A 141 -7.31 -13.04 -5.53
CA ILE A 141 -6.26 -12.18 -6.09
C ILE A 141 -5.62 -11.30 -5.01
N GLY A 142 -6.41 -10.71 -4.11
CA GLY A 142 -5.88 -9.92 -2.99
C GLY A 142 -5.00 -10.76 -2.07
N LEU A 143 -5.44 -11.97 -1.76
CA LEU A 143 -4.72 -12.91 -0.89
C LEU A 143 -3.40 -13.39 -1.53
N GLU A 144 -3.41 -13.78 -2.81
CA GLU A 144 -2.20 -14.18 -3.55
C GLU A 144 -1.21 -13.03 -3.73
N THR A 145 -1.71 -11.82 -4.00
CA THR A 145 -0.84 -10.63 -4.11
C THR A 145 -0.15 -10.34 -2.78
N MET A 146 -0.90 -10.43 -1.67
CA MET A 146 -0.34 -10.25 -0.33
C MET A 146 0.66 -11.35 0.00
N SER A 147 0.32 -12.62 -0.25
CA SER A 147 1.13 -13.79 0.11
C SER A 147 2.45 -13.84 -0.64
N LEU A 148 2.47 -13.56 -1.95
CA LEU A 148 3.69 -13.52 -2.76
C LEU A 148 4.66 -12.46 -2.25
N GLY A 149 4.17 -11.27 -1.87
CA GLY A 149 5.00 -10.23 -1.27
C GLY A 149 5.58 -10.66 0.08
N VAL A 150 4.79 -11.32 0.92
CA VAL A 150 5.25 -11.84 2.22
C VAL A 150 6.26 -12.98 2.05
N TYR A 151 6.05 -13.90 1.11
CA TYR A 151 6.99 -14.98 0.83
C TYR A 151 8.34 -14.45 0.34
N ALA A 152 8.33 -13.41 -0.51
CA ALA A 152 9.55 -12.76 -0.96
C ALA A 152 10.30 -12.05 0.18
N MET A 153 9.60 -11.53 1.20
CA MET A 153 10.24 -10.90 2.37
C MET A 153 10.85 -11.91 3.35
N VAL A 154 10.33 -13.14 3.41
CA VAL A 154 10.84 -14.19 4.30
C VAL A 154 12.08 -14.89 3.71
N GLY A 155 12.19 -14.96 2.38
CA GLY A 155 13.27 -15.64 1.65
C GLY A 155 14.61 -14.90 1.61
#